data_AF-Q5K774-F1
#
_entry.id   AF-Q5K774-F1
#
_cell.length_a   1.000
_cell.length_b   1.000
_cell.length_c   1.000
_cell.angle_alpha   90.00
_cell.angle_beta   90.00
_cell.angle_gamma   90.00
#
_symmetry.space_group_name_H-M   'P 1'
#
loop_
_entity.id
_entity.type
_entity.pdbx_description
1 polymer ?
#
loop_
_entity_poly.entity_id
_entity_poly.type
_entity_poly.pdbx_seq_one_letter_code
_entity_poly.pdbx_strand_id
1 'polypeptide(L)'
;MSSGTPAPLEITPALLAGFEPERILSESTMTGSTFILGTLTGQQAIVHVQKTVVVGKYAQEAISTLENVKLLLENVPYYSAHAWTKPDPSNPDYVVKVICPATADHIKKYSIQERYVVRETAEIYEQVVKPYIEEMPVSKIGWVYEILEGRKEAERVYYRSEGDDGFVILPDLKWDETTKNALYLTCIVQDRSIKSLRDLKVSHISLLKNIREKAAAEASKRFGVDAGNLRLFVHYHPTYYHFHVHIVHIRHDNLFGQVAGQAHLLDDLISLLELSPADGPSLLAQKSFTYTLGVEHRLFPLMLKAGAVLGNSITTADAEAKAEPISITPVNPAVSTPSLGAAEPATDSDEPEAKRPRI
;
A
#
# COMPACT_ATOMS: atom_id res chain seq x y z
N MET A 1 16.32 -18.43 -32.34
CA MET A 1 16.44 -17.00 -32.74
C MET A 1 17.31 -16.32 -31.69
N SER A 2 18.25 -15.48 -32.13
CA SER A 2 19.42 -14.98 -31.39
C SER A 2 19.15 -14.55 -29.94
N SER A 3 19.72 -15.29 -28.99
CA SER A 3 19.77 -14.94 -27.55
C SER A 3 20.94 -13.99 -27.27
N GLY A 4 21.01 -12.88 -28.01
CA GLY A 4 21.97 -11.82 -27.74
C GLY A 4 21.48 -10.96 -26.57
N THR A 5 22.34 -10.74 -25.57
CA THR A 5 22.09 -9.74 -24.52
C THR A 5 21.78 -8.40 -25.18
N PRO A 6 20.64 -7.75 -24.88
CA PRO A 6 20.32 -6.44 -25.45
C PRO A 6 21.45 -5.45 -25.19
N ALA A 7 21.83 -4.67 -26.19
CA ALA A 7 22.78 -3.58 -26.01
C ALA A 7 22.20 -2.57 -24.99
N PRO A 8 23.04 -1.93 -24.15
CA PRO A 8 22.58 -0.90 -23.22
C PRO A 8 21.85 0.22 -23.97
N LEU A 9 20.64 0.56 -23.54
CA LEU A 9 19.91 1.72 -24.04
C LEU A 9 20.46 2.99 -23.42
N GLU A 10 20.87 3.95 -24.27
CA GLU A 10 21.19 5.31 -23.82
C GLU A 10 19.89 6.13 -23.75
N ILE A 11 19.44 6.45 -22.53
CA ILE A 11 18.19 7.19 -22.33
C ILE A 11 18.41 8.66 -22.68
N THR A 12 17.86 9.08 -23.82
CA THR A 12 17.89 10.47 -24.29
C THR A 12 16.47 10.97 -24.57
N PRO A 13 16.24 12.30 -24.59
CA PRO A 13 14.95 12.85 -25.00
C PRO A 13 14.51 12.37 -26.39
N ALA A 14 15.44 12.27 -27.36
CA ALA A 14 15.14 11.80 -28.71
C ALA A 14 14.70 10.33 -28.73
N LEU A 15 15.33 9.46 -27.92
CA LEU A 15 14.92 8.08 -27.79
C LEU A 15 13.50 7.99 -27.22
N LEU A 16 13.24 8.68 -26.10
CA LEU A 16 11.94 8.63 -25.42
C LEU A 16 10.81 9.26 -26.26
N ALA A 17 11.12 10.23 -27.11
CA ALA A 17 10.16 10.78 -28.07
C ALA A 17 9.69 9.75 -29.10
N GLY A 18 10.48 8.70 -29.35
CA GLY A 18 10.10 7.55 -30.20
C GLY A 18 9.33 6.45 -29.45
N PHE A 19 8.96 6.66 -28.19
CA PHE A 19 8.09 5.72 -27.47
C PHE A 19 6.66 5.84 -27.99
N GLU A 20 6.09 4.73 -28.43
CA GLU A 20 4.71 4.61 -28.89
C GLU A 20 3.86 4.01 -27.75
N PRO A 21 3.14 4.83 -26.96
CA PRO A 21 2.35 4.33 -25.85
C PRO A 21 1.15 3.51 -26.34
N GLU A 22 0.91 2.38 -25.69
CA GLU A 22 -0.20 1.47 -25.96
C GLU A 22 -1.30 1.62 -24.91
N ARG A 23 -0.97 1.46 -23.62
CA ARG A 23 -1.92 1.60 -22.51
C ARG A 23 -1.25 1.90 -21.16
N ILE A 24 -2.01 2.49 -20.24
CA ILE A 24 -1.59 2.63 -18.84
C ILE A 24 -1.66 1.25 -18.17
N LEU A 25 -0.58 0.87 -17.50
CA LEU A 25 -0.53 -0.33 -16.68
C LEU A 25 -1.05 -0.05 -15.26
N SER A 26 -0.56 1.00 -14.62
CA SER A 26 -1.00 1.44 -13.30
C SER A 26 -0.68 2.91 -13.06
N GLU A 27 -1.42 3.54 -12.16
CA GLU A 27 -1.21 4.93 -11.73
C GLU A 27 -1.43 5.09 -10.22
N SER A 28 -0.76 6.07 -9.64
CA SER A 28 -0.89 6.45 -8.23
C SER A 28 -0.99 7.96 -8.13
N THR A 29 -2.18 8.45 -7.83
CA THR A 29 -2.45 9.88 -7.57
C THR A 29 -1.73 10.39 -6.33
N MET A 30 -1.46 9.51 -5.36
CA MET A 30 -0.72 9.84 -4.14
C MET A 30 0.76 10.14 -4.40
N THR A 31 1.40 9.41 -5.32
CA THR A 31 2.83 9.56 -5.62
C THR A 31 3.11 10.29 -6.93
N GLY A 32 2.07 10.61 -7.70
CA GLY A 32 2.19 11.17 -9.04
C GLY A 32 2.91 10.23 -10.02
N SER A 33 2.74 8.92 -9.85
CA SER A 33 3.47 7.85 -10.54
C SER A 33 2.57 7.14 -11.56
N THR A 34 3.06 6.91 -12.77
CA THR A 34 2.33 6.20 -13.85
C THR A 34 3.24 5.26 -14.62
N PHE A 35 2.83 4.00 -14.77
CA PHE A 35 3.50 3.00 -15.62
C PHE A 35 2.74 2.85 -16.94
N ILE A 36 3.45 2.98 -18.06
CA ILE A 36 2.87 3.00 -19.41
C ILE A 36 3.51 1.87 -20.21
N LEU A 37 2.70 0.97 -20.76
CA LEU A 37 3.13 -0.03 -21.73
C LEU A 37 3.11 0.59 -23.12
N GLY A 38 4.08 0.25 -23.95
CA GLY A 38 4.13 0.64 -25.35
C GLY A 38 5.27 -0.05 -26.10
N THR A 39 5.65 0.53 -27.23
CA THR A 39 6.77 0.07 -28.05
C THR A 39 7.87 1.13 -28.06
N LEU A 40 9.12 0.72 -27.85
CA LEU A 40 10.30 1.57 -27.98
C LEU A 40 11.33 0.86 -28.85
N THR A 41 11.81 1.50 -29.91
CA THR A 41 12.80 0.91 -30.85
C THR A 41 12.37 -0.46 -31.41
N GLY A 42 11.08 -0.62 -31.71
CA GLY A 42 10.51 -1.87 -32.22
C GLY A 42 10.41 -3.01 -31.21
N GLN A 43 10.67 -2.75 -29.92
CA GLN A 43 10.57 -3.71 -28.83
C GLN A 43 9.50 -3.27 -27.84
N GLN A 44 8.82 -4.24 -27.21
CA GLN A 44 7.89 -3.96 -26.14
C GLN A 44 8.62 -3.27 -24.99
N ALA A 45 8.05 -2.22 -24.41
CA ALA A 45 8.69 -1.43 -23.37
C ALA A 45 7.68 -0.92 -22.33
N ILE A 46 8.16 -0.71 -21.11
CA ILE A 46 7.41 -0.02 -20.04
C ILE A 46 8.16 1.26 -19.70
N VAL A 47 7.48 2.39 -19.77
CA VAL A 47 7.99 3.68 -19.31
C VAL A 47 7.24 4.08 -18.04
N HIS A 48 7.99 4.24 -16.95
CA HIS A 48 7.51 4.78 -15.69
C HIS A 48 7.81 6.27 -15.64
N VAL A 49 6.81 7.09 -15.39
CA VAL A 49 6.95 8.53 -15.17
C VAL A 49 6.41 8.87 -13.79
N GLN A 50 7.21 9.56 -12.98
CA GLN A 50 6.83 10.00 -11.65
C GLN A 50 7.21 11.46 -11.44
N LYS A 51 6.34 12.27 -10.83
CA LYS A 51 6.74 13.60 -10.35
C LYS A 51 7.81 13.51 -9.26
N THR A 52 8.84 14.34 -9.33
CA THR A 52 9.87 14.40 -8.29
C THR A 52 9.24 14.81 -6.96
N VAL A 53 9.60 14.10 -5.88
CA VAL A 53 9.08 14.36 -4.55
C VAL A 53 9.64 15.67 -4.01
N VAL A 54 8.76 16.58 -3.57
CA VAL A 54 9.12 17.89 -3.04
C VAL A 54 9.07 17.86 -1.50
N VAL A 55 10.24 17.83 -0.84
CA VAL A 55 10.35 17.72 0.63
C VAL A 55 11.44 18.63 1.20
N GLY A 56 11.24 19.09 2.44
CA GLY A 56 12.25 19.86 3.18
C GLY A 56 12.65 21.16 2.47
N LYS A 57 13.96 21.41 2.34
CA LYS A 57 14.50 22.62 1.70
C LYS A 57 14.00 22.81 0.26
N TYR A 58 13.82 21.73 -0.49
CA TYR A 58 13.36 21.79 -1.88
C TYR A 58 11.93 22.34 -1.99
N ALA A 59 11.09 22.10 -0.98
CA ALA A 59 9.75 22.70 -0.93
C ALA A 59 9.80 24.22 -0.71
N GLN A 60 10.76 24.70 0.08
CA GLN A 60 10.95 26.13 0.30
C GLN A 60 11.50 26.81 -0.96
N GLU A 61 12.47 26.18 -1.62
CA GLU A 61 13.08 26.65 -2.87
C GLU A 61 12.07 26.62 -4.04
N ALA A 62 11.15 25.66 -4.08
CA ALA A 62 10.11 25.59 -5.11
C ALA A 62 9.20 26.83 -5.11
N ILE A 63 8.92 27.41 -3.93
CA ILE A 63 8.05 28.60 -3.82
C ILE A 63 8.73 29.84 -4.41
N SER A 64 10.04 30.01 -4.21
CA SER A 64 10.78 31.16 -4.72
C SER A 64 11.10 31.07 -6.22
N THR A 65 10.91 29.90 -6.81
CA THR A 65 11.22 29.62 -8.23
C THR A 65 9.98 29.49 -9.11
N LEU A 66 8.79 29.76 -8.56
CA LEU A 66 7.55 29.80 -9.33
C LEU A 66 7.61 30.86 -10.44
N GLU A 67 7.26 30.45 -11.64
CA GLU A 67 7.13 31.30 -12.83
C GLU A 67 5.68 31.73 -13.06
N ASN A 68 4.73 30.82 -12.83
CA ASN A 68 3.32 31.05 -13.08
C ASN A 68 2.48 30.43 -11.98
N VAL A 69 1.36 31.08 -11.64
CA VAL A 69 0.38 30.61 -10.67
C VAL A 69 -1.01 30.86 -11.24
N LYS A 70 -1.83 29.81 -11.30
CA LYS A 70 -3.24 29.87 -11.70
C LYS A 70 -4.11 29.55 -10.49
N LEU A 71 -4.77 30.57 -9.97
CA LEU A 71 -5.73 30.44 -8.88
C LEU A 71 -6.90 29.53 -9.30
N LEU A 72 -7.30 28.63 -8.40
CA LEU A 72 -8.41 27.69 -8.57
C LEU A 72 -9.53 27.94 -7.57
N LEU A 73 -9.17 28.30 -6.33
CA LEU A 73 -10.10 28.53 -5.24
C LEU A 73 -9.63 29.71 -4.42
N GLU A 74 -10.57 30.60 -4.12
CA GLU A 74 -10.42 31.65 -3.12
C GLU A 74 -11.61 31.59 -2.16
N ASN A 75 -11.32 31.32 -0.90
CA ASN A 75 -12.28 31.34 0.20
C ASN A 75 -11.54 31.68 1.49
N VAL A 76 -11.33 32.97 1.74
CA VAL A 76 -10.52 33.49 2.85
C VAL A 76 -10.79 32.74 4.17
N PRO A 77 -9.75 32.16 4.84
CA PRO A 77 -8.32 32.30 4.58
C PRO A 77 -7.70 31.26 3.62
N TYR A 78 -8.51 30.45 2.93
CA TYR A 78 -8.07 29.32 2.11
C TYR A 78 -7.94 29.70 0.62
N TYR A 79 -6.80 29.36 0.03
CA TYR A 79 -6.53 29.52 -1.39
C TYR A 79 -5.98 28.22 -1.95
N SER A 80 -6.33 27.89 -3.19
CA SER A 80 -5.75 26.77 -3.93
C SER A 80 -5.39 27.23 -5.33
N ALA A 81 -4.23 26.79 -5.83
CA ALA A 81 -3.73 27.18 -7.15
C ALA A 81 -2.90 26.05 -7.77
N HIS A 82 -2.84 26.01 -9.09
CA HIS A 82 -1.78 25.32 -9.81
C HIS A 82 -0.59 26.26 -9.98
N ALA A 83 0.62 25.76 -9.82
CA ALA A 83 1.84 26.56 -9.95
C ALA A 83 2.87 25.82 -10.81
N TRP A 84 3.66 26.60 -11.54
CA TRP A 84 4.72 26.11 -12.43
C TRP A 84 6.02 26.77 -12.05
N THR A 85 7.09 25.99 -11.92
CA THR A 85 8.46 26.46 -11.66
C THR A 85 9.17 26.78 -12.95
N LYS A 86 10.16 27.67 -12.89
CA LYS A 86 11.11 27.86 -14.00
C LYS A 86 11.87 26.55 -14.25
N PRO A 87 12.25 26.25 -15.50
CA PRO A 87 13.11 25.09 -15.80
C PRO A 87 14.45 25.19 -15.06
N ASP A 88 14.78 24.16 -14.27
CA ASP A 88 16.03 24.05 -13.52
C ASP A 88 16.71 22.70 -13.81
N PRO A 89 17.83 22.68 -14.56
CA PRO A 89 18.56 21.44 -14.84
C PRO A 89 19.11 20.71 -13.61
N SER A 90 19.22 21.38 -12.46
CA SER A 90 19.68 20.78 -11.21
C SER A 90 18.56 20.13 -10.38
N ASN A 91 17.30 20.45 -10.68
CA ASN A 91 16.12 19.95 -10.00
C ASN A 91 15.14 19.34 -11.02
N PRO A 92 15.15 18.01 -11.22
CA PRO A 92 14.31 17.39 -12.23
C PRO A 92 12.82 17.47 -11.85
N ASP A 93 11.96 17.78 -12.82
CA ASP A 93 10.50 17.76 -12.62
C ASP A 93 9.93 16.34 -12.50
N TYR A 94 10.55 15.39 -13.21
CA TYR A 94 10.10 14.01 -13.31
C TYR A 94 11.27 13.03 -13.15
N VAL A 95 10.99 11.90 -12.54
CA VAL A 95 11.83 10.72 -12.53
C VAL A 95 11.28 9.73 -13.56
N VAL A 96 12.11 9.30 -14.49
CA VAL A 96 11.74 8.35 -15.55
C VAL A 96 12.52 7.05 -15.39
N LYS A 97 11.83 5.91 -15.53
CA LYS A 97 12.47 4.58 -15.61
C LYS A 97 11.96 3.85 -16.85
N VAL A 98 12.84 3.13 -17.53
CA VAL A 98 12.52 2.40 -18.77
C VAL A 98 12.85 0.92 -18.59
N ILE A 99 11.92 0.06 -18.98
CA ILE A 99 12.12 -1.39 -19.08
C ILE A 99 11.97 -1.74 -20.56
N CYS A 100 13.06 -2.07 -21.24
CA CYS A 100 13.04 -2.42 -22.66
C CYS A 100 14.19 -3.43 -22.95
N PRO A 101 13.91 -4.62 -23.52
CA PRO A 101 12.57 -5.15 -23.79
C PRO A 101 11.81 -5.52 -22.50
N ALA A 102 10.55 -5.14 -22.42
CA ALA A 102 9.61 -5.61 -21.41
C ALA A 102 9.14 -7.03 -21.76
N THR A 103 8.98 -7.87 -20.75
CA THR A 103 8.46 -9.24 -20.86
C THR A 103 7.02 -9.29 -20.34
N ALA A 104 6.32 -10.39 -20.58
CA ALA A 104 5.00 -10.63 -19.99
C ALA A 104 5.02 -10.51 -18.46
N ASP A 105 6.09 -10.97 -17.79
CA ASP A 105 6.24 -10.87 -16.34
C ASP A 105 6.42 -9.42 -15.87
N HIS A 106 7.18 -8.60 -16.61
CA HIS A 106 7.29 -7.17 -16.34
C HIS A 106 5.91 -6.50 -16.46
N ILE A 107 5.19 -6.77 -17.55
CA ILE A 107 3.86 -6.18 -17.80
C ILE A 107 2.91 -6.56 -16.67
N LYS A 108 2.86 -7.83 -16.32
CA LYS A 108 2.02 -8.34 -15.24
C LYS A 108 2.37 -7.66 -13.91
N LYS A 109 3.66 -7.52 -13.57
CA LYS A 109 4.12 -6.89 -12.33
C LYS A 109 3.70 -5.42 -12.20
N TYR A 110 3.71 -4.66 -13.29
CA TYR A 110 3.40 -3.23 -13.28
C TYR A 110 1.94 -2.91 -13.66
N SER A 111 1.16 -3.91 -14.09
CA SER A 111 -0.28 -3.78 -14.31
C SER A 111 -1.02 -3.68 -12.99
N ILE A 112 -2.02 -2.80 -12.92
CA ILE A 112 -2.99 -2.80 -11.84
C ILE A 112 -3.81 -4.08 -11.95
N GLN A 113 -3.90 -4.79 -10.82
CA GLN A 113 -4.79 -5.93 -10.69
C GLN A 113 -6.14 -5.42 -10.22
N GLU A 114 -7.22 -5.73 -10.95
CA GLU A 114 -8.57 -5.47 -10.46
C GLU A 114 -8.79 -6.14 -9.11
N ARG A 115 -9.41 -5.42 -8.18
CA ARG A 115 -9.72 -5.89 -6.84
C ARG A 115 -11.19 -5.68 -6.54
N TYR A 116 -11.78 -6.68 -5.90
CA TYR A 116 -13.16 -6.63 -5.46
C TYR A 116 -13.24 -6.79 -3.95
N VAL A 117 -14.26 -6.16 -3.37
CA VAL A 117 -14.59 -6.36 -1.97
C VAL A 117 -15.23 -7.73 -1.82
N VAL A 118 -14.75 -8.49 -0.84
CA VAL A 118 -15.24 -9.81 -0.46
C VAL A 118 -15.79 -9.73 0.94
N ARG A 119 -16.92 -10.39 1.19
CA ARG A 119 -17.52 -10.54 2.50
C ARG A 119 -17.61 -12.02 2.87
N GLU A 120 -16.69 -12.43 3.70
CA GLU A 120 -16.51 -13.81 4.13
C GLU A 120 -17.21 -14.04 5.47
N THR A 121 -18.26 -14.88 5.51
CA THR A 121 -18.90 -15.31 6.76
C THR A 121 -18.11 -16.43 7.43
N ALA A 122 -18.49 -16.84 8.65
CA ALA A 122 -17.86 -17.99 9.31
C ALA A 122 -18.09 -19.30 8.53
N GLU A 123 -19.26 -19.46 7.93
CA GLU A 123 -19.62 -20.63 7.13
C GLU A 123 -18.78 -20.71 5.86
N ILE A 124 -18.61 -19.58 5.15
CA ILE A 124 -17.75 -19.51 3.97
C ILE A 124 -16.29 -19.77 4.36
N TYR A 125 -15.83 -19.26 5.50
CA TYR A 125 -14.49 -19.56 5.98
C TYR A 125 -14.27 -21.07 6.13
N GLU A 126 -15.16 -21.75 6.86
CA GLU A 126 -15.04 -23.18 7.12
C GLU A 126 -15.14 -24.03 5.83
N GLN A 127 -16.01 -23.66 4.91
CA GLN A 127 -16.27 -24.44 3.69
C GLN A 127 -15.28 -24.16 2.54
N VAL A 128 -14.67 -22.97 2.51
CA VAL A 128 -13.91 -22.51 1.34
C VAL A 128 -12.49 -22.10 1.72
N VAL A 129 -12.36 -21.19 2.68
CA VAL A 129 -11.08 -20.53 2.97
C VAL A 129 -10.15 -21.43 3.76
N LYS A 130 -10.69 -22.13 4.78
CA LYS A 130 -9.92 -23.08 5.59
C LYS A 130 -9.38 -24.25 4.76
N PRO A 131 -10.18 -24.95 3.91
CA PRO A 131 -9.64 -25.93 2.98
C PRO A 131 -8.55 -25.35 2.07
N TYR A 132 -8.74 -24.13 1.55
CA TYR A 132 -7.72 -23.45 0.73
C TYR A 132 -6.39 -23.22 1.49
N ILE A 133 -6.46 -22.90 2.79
CA ILE A 133 -5.28 -22.75 3.66
C ILE A 133 -4.63 -24.11 3.92
N GLU A 134 -5.42 -25.14 4.23
CA GLU A 134 -4.94 -26.49 4.54
C GLU A 134 -4.29 -27.19 3.33
N GLU A 135 -4.76 -26.90 2.12
CA GLU A 135 -4.16 -27.38 0.87
C GLU A 135 -2.81 -26.72 0.54
N MET A 136 -2.43 -25.63 1.23
CA MET A 136 -1.16 -24.97 0.96
C MET A 136 0.03 -25.85 1.37
N PRO A 137 1.01 -26.09 0.47
CA PRO A 137 2.21 -26.79 0.84
C PRO A 137 2.98 -26.04 1.92
N VAL A 138 3.36 -26.74 2.99
CA VAL A 138 4.18 -26.20 4.09
C VAL A 138 5.48 -25.58 3.59
N SER A 139 6.02 -26.06 2.46
CA SER A 139 7.22 -25.51 1.83
C SER A 139 7.09 -24.01 1.48
N LYS A 140 5.87 -23.49 1.26
CA LYS A 140 5.65 -22.05 1.02
C LYS A 140 5.97 -21.16 2.23
N ILE A 141 5.94 -21.74 3.43
CA ILE A 141 6.25 -21.04 4.69
C ILE A 141 7.49 -21.61 5.39
N GLY A 142 8.29 -22.45 4.70
CA GLY A 142 9.49 -23.05 5.27
C GLY A 142 10.51 -22.03 5.80
N TRP A 143 10.63 -20.88 5.12
CA TRP A 143 11.49 -19.78 5.56
C TRP A 143 11.08 -19.21 6.94
N VAL A 144 9.78 -19.23 7.27
CA VAL A 144 9.27 -18.81 8.59
C VAL A 144 9.80 -19.74 9.66
N TYR A 145 9.74 -21.06 9.41
CA TYR A 145 10.21 -22.07 10.35
C TYR A 145 11.73 -22.02 10.54
N GLU A 146 12.48 -21.74 9.49
CA GLU A 146 13.94 -21.54 9.60
C GLU A 146 14.29 -20.34 10.50
N ILE A 147 13.51 -19.24 10.45
CA ILE A 147 13.68 -18.10 11.37
C ILE A 147 13.33 -18.51 12.80
N LEU A 148 12.17 -19.14 13.00
CA LEU A 148 11.73 -19.60 14.32
C LEU A 148 12.71 -20.60 14.94
N GLU A 149 13.34 -21.46 14.15
CA GLU A 149 14.32 -22.45 14.59
C GLU A 149 15.75 -21.90 14.64
N GLY A 150 15.95 -20.61 14.34
CA GLY A 150 17.24 -19.92 14.43
C GLY A 150 18.25 -20.34 13.35
N ARG A 151 17.80 -20.98 12.27
CA ARG A 151 18.64 -21.37 11.13
C ARG A 151 18.81 -20.26 10.10
N LYS A 152 17.93 -19.25 10.11
CA LYS A 152 17.95 -18.13 9.17
C LYS A 152 17.68 -16.81 9.90
N GLU A 153 18.39 -15.75 9.51
CA GLU A 153 18.26 -14.38 10.06
C GLU A 153 18.42 -14.31 11.60
N ALA A 154 19.08 -15.28 12.22
CA ALA A 154 19.23 -15.36 13.67
C ALA A 154 19.94 -14.14 14.25
N GLU A 155 20.88 -13.57 13.50
CA GLU A 155 21.62 -12.35 13.83
C GLU A 155 20.77 -11.07 13.76
N ARG A 156 19.64 -11.09 13.03
CA ARG A 156 18.70 -9.97 12.90
C ARG A 156 17.61 -9.98 13.97
N VAL A 157 17.53 -11.04 14.77
CA VAL A 157 16.52 -11.19 15.80
C VAL A 157 16.78 -10.22 16.96
N TYR A 158 15.79 -9.39 17.25
CA TYR A 158 15.84 -8.43 18.36
C TYR A 158 15.32 -9.00 19.66
N TYR A 159 14.33 -9.89 19.58
CA TYR A 159 13.73 -10.60 20.70
C TYR A 159 13.34 -12.02 20.30
N ARG A 160 13.53 -12.96 21.22
CA ARG A 160 13.13 -14.36 21.08
C ARG A 160 12.61 -14.89 22.41
N SER A 161 11.50 -15.61 22.35
CA SER A 161 10.99 -16.46 23.43
C SER A 161 10.59 -17.82 22.86
N GLU A 162 10.70 -18.84 23.70
CA GLU A 162 10.42 -20.24 23.37
C GLU A 162 9.12 -20.71 24.04
N GLY A 163 8.60 -21.86 23.59
CA GLY A 163 7.35 -22.45 24.08
C GLY A 163 6.12 -22.02 23.28
N ASP A 164 4.94 -22.48 23.72
CA ASP A 164 3.67 -22.29 22.99
C ASP A 164 3.27 -20.81 22.86
N ASP A 165 3.54 -20.00 23.89
CA ASP A 165 3.39 -18.53 23.88
C ASP A 165 4.70 -17.80 23.46
N GLY A 166 5.63 -18.52 22.84
CA GLY A 166 6.88 -17.98 22.33
C GLY A 166 6.70 -17.20 21.02
N PHE A 167 7.62 -16.27 20.74
CA PHE A 167 7.65 -15.53 19.47
C PHE A 167 9.03 -14.91 19.22
N VAL A 168 9.24 -14.48 17.98
CA VAL A 168 10.45 -13.78 17.52
C VAL A 168 10.06 -12.40 16.99
N ILE A 169 10.81 -11.35 17.35
CA ILE A 169 10.72 -10.01 16.74
C ILE A 169 12.01 -9.73 15.97
N LEU A 170 11.86 -9.31 14.71
CA LEU A 170 12.96 -8.95 13.82
C LEU A 170 12.53 -7.86 12.82
N PRO A 171 13.48 -7.15 12.18
CA PRO A 171 13.16 -6.22 11.10
C PRO A 171 12.44 -6.88 9.93
N ASP A 172 11.41 -6.24 9.40
CA ASP A 172 10.74 -6.70 8.17
C ASP A 172 11.62 -6.38 6.95
N LEU A 173 11.56 -7.19 5.91
CA LEU A 173 12.28 -7.00 4.64
C LEU A 173 11.99 -5.64 3.97
N LYS A 174 10.89 -4.98 4.33
CA LYS A 174 10.51 -3.65 3.80
C LYS A 174 11.31 -2.49 4.42
N TRP A 175 12.04 -2.73 5.50
CA TRP A 175 12.80 -1.68 6.18
C TRP A 175 14.30 -1.92 6.06
N ASP A 176 15.01 -0.87 5.69
CA ASP A 176 16.46 -0.84 5.52
C ASP A 176 17.20 -0.50 6.83
N GLU A 177 16.47 -0.34 7.93
CA GLU A 177 17.00 0.00 9.26
C GLU A 177 17.68 1.39 9.32
N THR A 178 17.48 2.25 8.32
CA THR A 178 18.14 3.57 8.26
C THR A 178 17.30 4.68 8.89
N THR A 179 16.01 4.73 8.57
CA THR A 179 15.15 5.85 8.92
C THR A 179 14.12 5.42 9.96
N LYS A 180 14.12 6.09 11.12
CA LYS A 180 13.20 5.83 12.24
C LYS A 180 11.72 5.94 11.85
N ASN A 181 11.37 6.92 11.01
CA ASN A 181 9.98 7.06 10.55
C ASN A 181 9.54 5.92 9.63
N ALA A 182 10.49 5.21 9.00
CA ALA A 182 10.24 4.04 8.18
C ALA A 182 10.34 2.72 8.98
N LEU A 183 10.45 2.77 10.32
CA LEU A 183 10.57 1.57 11.14
C LEU A 183 9.43 0.59 10.85
N TYR A 184 9.84 -0.64 10.53
CA TYR A 184 8.96 -1.76 10.27
C TYR A 184 9.61 -3.03 10.84
N LEU A 185 9.03 -3.56 11.91
CA LEU A 185 9.36 -4.86 12.46
C LEU A 185 8.22 -5.84 12.20
N THR A 186 8.54 -7.12 12.25
CA THR A 186 7.56 -8.21 12.26
C THR A 186 7.77 -9.07 13.50
N CYS A 187 6.67 -9.53 14.08
CA CYS A 187 6.64 -10.53 15.13
C CYS A 187 6.06 -11.82 14.57
N ILE A 188 6.73 -12.95 14.76
CA ILE A 188 6.32 -14.27 14.29
C ILE A 188 6.18 -15.19 15.51
N VAL A 189 4.99 -15.77 15.72
CA VAL A 189 4.73 -16.64 16.89
C VAL A 189 5.32 -18.03 16.69
N GLN A 190 5.66 -18.73 17.78
CA GLN A 190 6.19 -20.09 17.72
C GLN A 190 5.10 -21.12 17.39
N ASP A 191 3.88 -20.92 17.89
CA ASP A 191 2.75 -21.82 17.65
C ASP A 191 2.37 -21.86 16.15
N ARG A 192 2.69 -22.97 15.51
CA ARG A 192 2.42 -23.23 14.08
C ARG A 192 0.95 -23.48 13.81
N SER A 193 0.12 -23.71 14.83
CA SER A 193 -1.32 -23.97 14.68
C SER A 193 -2.10 -22.70 14.35
N ILE A 194 -1.58 -21.52 14.71
CA ILE A 194 -2.22 -20.23 14.44
C ILE A 194 -1.85 -19.77 13.02
N LYS A 195 -2.76 -19.94 12.06
CA LYS A 195 -2.54 -19.61 10.65
C LYS A 195 -2.92 -18.18 10.34
N SER A 196 -3.95 -17.66 11.00
CA SER A 196 -4.46 -16.30 10.82
C SER A 196 -5.19 -15.81 12.07
N LEU A 197 -5.77 -14.60 12.00
CA LEU A 197 -6.60 -14.06 13.08
C LEU A 197 -7.86 -14.90 13.37
N ARG A 198 -8.29 -15.79 12.47
CA ARG A 198 -9.44 -16.70 12.67
C ARG A 198 -9.16 -17.77 13.72
N ASP A 199 -7.89 -18.14 13.91
CA ASP A 199 -7.47 -19.18 14.84
C ASP A 199 -7.23 -18.65 16.26
N LEU A 200 -7.33 -17.34 16.45
CA LEU A 200 -7.14 -16.71 17.75
C LEU A 200 -8.29 -17.05 18.71
N LYS A 201 -7.93 -17.40 19.94
CA LYS A 201 -8.82 -17.82 21.03
C LYS A 201 -8.52 -17.01 22.28
N VAL A 202 -9.42 -17.09 23.26
CA VAL A 202 -9.26 -16.42 24.58
C VAL A 202 -7.93 -16.79 25.24
N SER A 203 -7.47 -18.03 25.09
CA SER A 203 -6.17 -18.50 25.60
C SER A 203 -4.97 -17.71 25.07
N HIS A 204 -5.07 -17.11 23.87
CA HIS A 204 -3.96 -16.38 23.25
C HIS A 204 -3.86 -14.91 23.71
N ILE A 205 -4.76 -14.42 24.57
CA ILE A 205 -4.73 -13.02 25.04
C ILE A 205 -3.38 -12.69 25.70
N SER A 206 -2.84 -13.59 26.53
CA SER A 206 -1.55 -13.39 27.20
C SER A 206 -0.39 -13.25 26.19
N LEU A 207 -0.37 -14.11 25.16
CA LEU A 207 0.59 -14.02 24.05
C LEU A 207 0.51 -12.66 23.36
N LEU A 208 -0.69 -12.21 22.96
CA LEU A 208 -0.87 -10.94 22.23
C LEU A 208 -0.47 -9.72 23.09
N LYS A 209 -0.81 -9.71 24.39
CA LYS A 209 -0.38 -8.65 25.32
C LYS A 209 1.15 -8.64 25.48
N ASN A 210 1.77 -9.81 25.59
CA ASN A 210 3.23 -9.92 25.68
C ASN A 210 3.91 -9.44 24.38
N ILE A 211 3.37 -9.75 23.20
CA ILE A 211 3.87 -9.21 21.92
C ILE A 211 3.84 -7.69 21.94
N ARG A 212 2.73 -7.07 22.35
CA ARG A 212 2.60 -5.60 22.45
C ARG A 212 3.67 -4.99 23.37
N GLU A 213 3.85 -5.58 24.55
CA GLU A 213 4.83 -5.11 25.54
C GLU A 213 6.27 -5.24 25.03
N LYS A 214 6.64 -6.41 24.47
CA LYS A 214 8.00 -6.64 23.96
C LYS A 214 8.31 -5.83 22.71
N ALA A 215 7.33 -5.62 21.84
CA ALA A 215 7.47 -4.74 20.68
C ALA A 215 7.82 -3.30 21.10
N ALA A 216 7.07 -2.75 22.07
CA ALA A 216 7.35 -1.42 22.62
C ALA A 216 8.73 -1.36 23.29
N ALA A 217 9.09 -2.37 24.08
CA ALA A 217 10.37 -2.43 24.77
C ALA A 217 11.55 -2.46 23.80
N GLU A 218 11.50 -3.30 22.77
CA GLU A 218 12.57 -3.40 21.77
C GLU A 218 12.66 -2.15 20.89
N ALA A 219 11.53 -1.58 20.48
CA ALA A 219 11.50 -0.36 19.67
C ALA A 219 12.08 0.85 20.45
N SER A 220 11.75 0.97 21.74
CA SER A 220 12.30 2.01 22.62
C SER A 220 13.80 1.81 22.85
N LYS A 221 14.20 0.60 23.25
CA LYS A 221 15.60 0.25 23.53
C LYS A 221 16.53 0.48 22.34
N ARG A 222 16.09 0.16 21.12
CA ARG A 222 16.95 0.16 19.92
C ARG A 222 16.87 1.46 19.13
N PHE A 223 15.71 2.09 19.09
CA PHE A 223 15.43 3.21 18.17
C PHE A 223 14.88 4.45 18.87
N GLY A 224 14.75 4.42 20.21
CA GLY A 224 14.12 5.49 20.98
C GLY A 224 12.69 5.78 20.53
N VAL A 225 11.99 4.77 20.01
CA VAL A 225 10.58 4.88 19.60
C VAL A 225 9.71 4.54 20.79
N ASP A 226 8.95 5.53 21.27
CA ASP A 226 7.97 5.32 22.34
C ASP A 226 6.79 4.45 21.87
N ALA A 227 6.15 3.74 22.81
CA ALA A 227 4.99 2.89 22.55
C ALA A 227 3.85 3.65 21.83
N GLY A 228 3.61 4.92 22.18
CA GLY A 228 2.60 5.77 21.54
C GLY A 228 2.91 6.13 20.09
N ASN A 229 4.12 5.84 19.61
CA ASN A 229 4.52 6.01 18.21
C ASN A 229 4.51 4.71 17.40
N LEU A 230 3.96 3.62 17.95
CA LEU A 230 3.83 2.35 17.26
C LEU A 230 2.37 2.05 16.89
N ARG A 231 2.19 1.49 15.70
CA ARG A 231 0.96 0.87 15.23
C ARG A 231 1.22 -0.62 15.09
N LEU A 232 0.49 -1.44 15.86
CA LEU A 232 0.56 -2.89 15.79
C LEU A 232 -0.70 -3.44 15.13
N PHE A 233 -0.55 -4.27 14.10
CA PHE A 233 -1.67 -4.82 13.36
C PHE A 233 -1.37 -6.18 12.71
N VAL A 234 -2.41 -6.91 12.38
CA VAL A 234 -2.38 -8.20 11.70
C VAL A 234 -3.11 -8.06 10.37
N HIS A 235 -2.61 -8.73 9.32
CA HIS A 235 -3.30 -8.78 8.03
C HIS A 235 -4.40 -9.85 7.98
N TYR A 236 -5.48 -9.53 7.27
CA TYR A 236 -6.45 -10.52 6.80
C TYR A 236 -6.97 -10.18 5.39
N HIS A 237 -6.72 -10.99 4.35
CA HIS A 237 -5.88 -12.21 4.37
C HIS A 237 -4.39 -11.88 4.51
N PRO A 238 -3.60 -12.71 5.23
CA PRO A 238 -2.16 -12.53 5.31
C PRO A 238 -1.46 -12.98 4.02
N THR A 239 -0.26 -12.45 3.76
CA THR A 239 0.57 -12.89 2.61
C THR A 239 1.06 -14.33 2.77
N TYR A 240 1.18 -14.82 4.01
CA TYR A 240 1.52 -16.19 4.36
C TYR A 240 0.76 -16.62 5.62
N TYR A 241 0.30 -17.88 5.64
CA TYR A 241 -0.55 -18.41 6.71
C TYR A 241 0.26 -19.00 7.87
N HIS A 242 0.91 -18.09 8.58
CA HIS A 242 1.51 -18.32 9.90
C HIS A 242 1.35 -17.00 10.65
N PHE A 243 0.75 -17.02 11.84
CA PHE A 243 0.35 -15.79 12.52
C PHE A 243 1.54 -14.87 12.79
N HIS A 244 1.40 -13.61 12.38
CA HIS A 244 2.42 -12.59 12.53
C HIS A 244 1.78 -11.23 12.79
N VAL A 245 2.50 -10.39 13.52
CA VAL A 245 2.10 -9.01 13.84
C VAL A 245 3.07 -8.05 13.19
N HIS A 246 2.54 -7.06 12.48
CA HIS A 246 3.31 -5.93 11.95
C HIS A 246 3.43 -4.87 13.04
N ILE A 247 4.66 -4.38 13.27
CA ILE A 247 4.98 -3.35 14.26
C ILE A 247 5.61 -2.19 13.51
N VAL A 248 4.87 -1.11 13.34
CA VAL A 248 5.23 -0.04 12.41
C VAL A 248 5.21 1.30 13.11
N HIS A 249 6.13 2.21 12.78
CA HIS A 249 6.05 3.59 13.28
C HIS A 249 4.80 4.29 12.73
N ILE A 250 4.10 5.09 13.54
CA ILE A 250 2.86 5.79 13.11
C ILE A 250 3.07 6.80 11.97
N ARG A 251 4.32 7.21 11.74
CA ARG A 251 4.74 8.09 10.62
C ARG A 251 5.24 7.34 9.39
N HIS A 252 5.22 6.01 9.40
CA HIS A 252 5.53 5.23 8.21
C HIS A 252 4.47 5.53 7.16
N ASP A 253 4.88 5.70 5.90
CA ASP A 253 3.95 5.91 4.79
C ASP A 253 2.94 4.77 4.72
N ASN A 254 1.66 5.09 4.60
CA ASN A 254 0.61 4.07 4.61
C ASN A 254 0.74 3.20 3.35
N LEU A 255 1.26 1.99 3.54
CA LEU A 255 1.26 0.95 2.50
C LEU A 255 -0.13 0.33 2.39
N PHE A 256 -0.43 -0.30 1.25
CA PHE A 256 -1.71 -0.99 1.02
C PHE A 256 -2.04 -2.01 2.14
N GLY A 257 -1.03 -2.63 2.75
CA GLY A 257 -1.22 -3.52 3.89
C GLY A 257 -1.85 -2.87 5.13
N GLN A 258 -1.76 -1.55 5.28
CA GLN A 258 -2.17 -0.82 6.48
C GLN A 258 -3.60 -0.27 6.43
N VAL A 259 -4.33 -0.50 5.33
CA VAL A 259 -5.67 0.05 5.14
C VAL A 259 -6.75 -0.78 5.84
N ALA A 260 -7.88 -0.14 6.18
CA ALA A 260 -9.06 -0.84 6.66
C ALA A 260 -9.54 -1.87 5.62
N GLY A 261 -9.94 -3.07 6.08
CA GLY A 261 -10.22 -4.20 5.21
C GLY A 261 -8.98 -4.99 4.77
N GLN A 262 -7.82 -4.68 5.37
CA GLN A 262 -6.61 -5.48 5.27
C GLN A 262 -5.91 -5.57 6.64
N ALA A 263 -5.68 -4.43 7.29
CA ALA A 263 -5.10 -4.36 8.64
C ALA A 263 -6.16 -4.41 9.74
N HIS A 264 -5.88 -5.22 10.77
CA HIS A 264 -6.65 -5.30 12.01
C HIS A 264 -5.73 -4.96 13.19
N LEU A 265 -6.05 -3.92 13.97
CA LEU A 265 -5.21 -3.50 15.08
C LEU A 265 -5.10 -4.62 16.12
N LEU A 266 -3.90 -4.83 16.67
CA LEU A 266 -3.65 -5.88 17.66
C LEU A 266 -4.55 -5.69 18.90
N ASP A 267 -4.70 -4.45 19.36
CA ASP A 267 -5.54 -4.14 20.52
C ASP A 267 -7.04 -4.40 20.25
N ASP A 268 -7.53 -4.15 19.03
CA ASP A 268 -8.91 -4.49 18.67
C ASP A 268 -9.12 -6.01 18.68
N LEU A 269 -8.13 -6.78 18.22
CA LEU A 269 -8.18 -8.25 18.29
C LEU A 269 -8.18 -8.74 19.74
N ILE A 270 -7.35 -8.15 20.61
CA ILE A 270 -7.35 -8.47 22.04
C ILE A 270 -8.72 -8.18 22.65
N SER A 271 -9.29 -6.99 22.41
CA SER A 271 -10.61 -6.63 22.93
C SER A 271 -11.72 -7.55 22.41
N LEU A 272 -11.68 -7.96 21.13
CA LEU A 272 -12.63 -8.94 20.59
C LEU A 272 -12.50 -10.32 21.24
N LEU A 273 -11.29 -10.73 21.62
CA LEU A 273 -11.06 -11.97 22.37
C LEU A 273 -11.53 -11.85 23.82
N GLU A 274 -11.31 -10.72 24.48
CA GLU A 274 -11.81 -10.46 25.85
C GLU A 274 -13.35 -10.44 25.91
N LEU A 275 -14.00 -10.02 24.83
CA LEU A 275 -15.46 -10.06 24.66
C LEU A 275 -15.98 -11.41 24.15
N SER A 276 -15.10 -12.35 23.81
CA SER A 276 -15.50 -13.66 23.33
C SER A 276 -16.08 -14.53 24.44
N PRO A 277 -16.98 -15.48 24.12
CA PRO A 277 -17.43 -16.47 25.07
C PRO A 277 -16.24 -17.22 25.70
N ALA A 278 -16.33 -17.51 27.00
CA ALA A 278 -15.33 -18.30 27.71
C ALA A 278 -15.25 -19.74 27.15
N ASP A 279 -16.42 -20.29 26.78
CA ASP A 279 -16.56 -21.60 26.17
C ASP A 279 -17.07 -21.44 24.72
N GLY A 280 -16.38 -22.08 23.77
CA GLY A 280 -16.77 -22.10 22.36
C GLY A 280 -15.86 -21.27 21.42
N PRO A 281 -16.29 -21.05 20.16
CA PRO A 281 -15.51 -20.30 19.19
C PRO A 281 -15.41 -18.81 19.57
N SER A 282 -14.25 -18.20 19.33
CA SER A 282 -14.06 -16.76 19.56
C SER A 282 -14.93 -15.91 18.63
N LEU A 283 -15.15 -14.65 18.98
CA LEU A 283 -15.80 -13.69 18.07
C LEU A 283 -15.03 -13.53 16.76
N LEU A 284 -13.69 -13.69 16.79
CA LEU A 284 -12.87 -13.68 15.58
C LEU A 284 -13.15 -14.89 14.69
N ALA A 285 -13.41 -16.07 15.26
CA ALA A 285 -13.83 -17.23 14.49
C ALA A 285 -15.24 -17.06 13.89
N GLN A 286 -16.15 -16.38 14.59
CA GLN A 286 -17.56 -16.26 14.20
C GLN A 286 -17.88 -15.05 13.29
N LYS A 287 -17.13 -13.95 13.43
CA LYS A 287 -17.43 -12.71 12.74
C LYS A 287 -17.25 -12.85 11.22
N SER A 288 -18.06 -12.11 10.46
CA SER A 288 -17.80 -11.89 9.03
C SER A 288 -16.69 -10.85 8.82
N PHE A 289 -15.73 -11.18 7.97
CA PHE A 289 -14.66 -10.28 7.54
C PHE A 289 -14.96 -9.71 6.16
N THR A 290 -14.69 -8.41 6.01
CA THR A 290 -14.76 -7.70 4.74
C THR A 290 -13.35 -7.29 4.36
N TYR A 291 -12.89 -7.73 3.20
CA TYR A 291 -11.54 -7.44 2.72
C TYR A 291 -11.54 -7.29 1.19
N THR A 292 -10.38 -6.96 0.61
CA THR A 292 -10.23 -6.90 -0.85
C THR A 292 -9.42 -8.08 -1.37
N LEU A 293 -9.86 -8.70 -2.46
CA LEU A 293 -9.06 -9.66 -3.21
C LEU A 293 -8.87 -9.18 -4.63
N GLY A 294 -7.65 -9.32 -5.12
CA GLY A 294 -7.39 -9.15 -6.53
C GLY A 294 -7.81 -10.38 -7.33
N VAL A 295 -8.19 -10.20 -8.59
CA VAL A 295 -8.72 -11.27 -9.46
C VAL A 295 -7.75 -12.44 -9.66
N GLU A 296 -6.44 -12.17 -9.76
CA GLU A 296 -5.40 -13.20 -9.83
C GLU A 296 -5.11 -13.94 -8.51
N HIS A 297 -5.68 -13.50 -7.38
CA HIS A 297 -5.46 -14.20 -6.12
C HIS A 297 -6.16 -15.57 -6.16
N ARG A 298 -5.48 -16.65 -5.79
CA ARG A 298 -6.02 -18.02 -5.93
C ARG A 298 -7.32 -18.28 -5.16
N LEU A 299 -7.57 -17.53 -4.09
CA LEU A 299 -8.82 -17.59 -3.32
C LEU A 299 -9.98 -16.87 -4.05
N PHE A 300 -9.70 -15.91 -4.92
CA PHE A 300 -10.73 -15.11 -5.61
C PHE A 300 -11.79 -15.95 -6.34
N PRO A 301 -11.45 -16.89 -7.26
CA PRO A 301 -12.46 -17.69 -7.95
C PRO A 301 -13.29 -18.57 -7.00
N LEU A 302 -12.70 -19.01 -5.88
CA LEU A 302 -13.41 -19.79 -4.86
C LEU A 302 -14.44 -18.92 -4.12
N MET A 303 -14.06 -17.70 -3.74
CA MET A 303 -14.95 -16.74 -3.10
C MET A 303 -16.05 -16.25 -4.04
N LEU A 304 -15.74 -16.11 -5.33
CA LEU A 304 -16.73 -15.76 -6.35
C LEU A 304 -17.78 -16.86 -6.49
N LYS A 305 -17.35 -18.12 -6.59
CA LYS A 305 -18.24 -19.28 -6.63
C LYS A 305 -19.09 -19.41 -5.36
N ALA A 306 -18.56 -19.01 -4.21
CA ALA A 306 -19.28 -18.99 -2.94
C ALA A 306 -20.26 -17.80 -2.79
N GLY A 307 -20.35 -16.90 -3.78
CA GLY A 307 -21.22 -15.73 -3.72
C GLY A 307 -20.75 -14.66 -2.73
N ALA A 308 -19.48 -14.69 -2.34
CA ALA A 308 -18.91 -13.81 -1.31
C ALA A 308 -18.32 -12.51 -1.87
N VAL A 309 -18.07 -12.45 -3.19
CA VAL A 309 -17.57 -11.26 -3.87
C VAL A 309 -18.73 -10.28 -4.09
N LEU A 310 -18.56 -9.02 -3.71
CA LEU A 310 -19.58 -7.98 -3.86
C LEU A 310 -19.54 -7.36 -5.27
N GLY A 311 -20.74 -7.13 -5.84
CA GLY A 311 -20.94 -6.57 -7.17
C GLY A 311 -21.86 -7.46 -8.01
N ASN A 312 -22.92 -6.90 -8.58
CA ASN A 312 -23.86 -7.66 -9.40
C ASN A 312 -23.21 -7.94 -10.77
N SER A 313 -23.23 -9.21 -11.19
CA SER A 313 -22.79 -9.69 -12.52
C SER A 313 -21.29 -9.88 -12.75
N ILE A 314 -20.52 -10.27 -11.73
CA ILE A 314 -19.12 -10.70 -11.95
C ILE A 314 -19.14 -12.19 -12.30
N THR A 315 -18.92 -12.55 -13.56
CA THR A 315 -18.55 -13.94 -13.92
C THR A 315 -17.03 -14.12 -13.83
N THR A 316 -16.54 -15.35 -13.69
CA THR A 316 -15.09 -15.63 -13.77
C THR A 316 -14.48 -15.14 -15.09
N ALA A 317 -15.27 -15.15 -16.18
CA ALA A 317 -14.85 -14.65 -17.49
C ALA A 317 -14.78 -13.10 -17.53
N ASP A 318 -15.68 -12.40 -16.84
CA ASP A 318 -15.65 -10.93 -16.76
C ASP A 318 -14.48 -10.42 -15.92
N ALA A 319 -14.12 -11.13 -14.84
CA ALA A 319 -12.99 -10.79 -13.97
C ALA A 319 -11.61 -10.99 -14.62
N GLU A 320 -11.52 -11.87 -15.63
CA GLU A 320 -10.31 -12.07 -16.45
C GLU A 320 -10.26 -11.12 -17.66
N ALA A 321 -11.43 -10.68 -18.17
CA ALA A 321 -11.54 -9.87 -19.39
C ALA A 321 -11.55 -8.35 -19.15
N LYS A 322 -11.89 -7.89 -17.95
CA LYS A 322 -11.86 -6.45 -17.62
C LYS A 322 -10.50 -6.08 -17.02
N ALA A 323 -9.56 -5.80 -17.91
CA ALA A 323 -8.63 -4.72 -17.67
C ALA A 323 -9.06 -3.61 -18.63
N GLU A 324 -10.17 -2.93 -18.33
CA GLU A 324 -10.52 -1.76 -19.12
C GLU A 324 -9.31 -0.80 -19.06
N PRO A 325 -8.77 -0.36 -20.21
CA PRO A 325 -7.66 0.58 -20.20
C PRO A 325 -8.10 1.80 -19.40
N ILE A 326 -7.28 2.20 -18.42
CA ILE A 326 -7.53 3.42 -17.64
C ILE A 326 -7.69 4.55 -18.66
N SER A 327 -8.91 5.06 -18.78
CA SER A 327 -9.24 6.12 -19.72
C SER A 327 -8.46 7.38 -19.32
N ILE A 328 -7.70 7.93 -20.25
CA ILE A 328 -6.89 9.14 -20.09
C ILE A 328 -7.77 10.41 -19.98
N THR A 329 -9.10 10.25 -19.92
CA THR A 329 -10.02 11.39 -19.95
C THR A 329 -10.09 12.02 -18.56
N PRO A 330 -9.66 13.28 -18.37
CA PRO A 330 -9.86 13.98 -17.12
C PRO A 330 -11.36 14.07 -16.84
N VAL A 331 -11.76 13.86 -15.58
CA VAL A 331 -13.17 13.97 -15.15
C VAL A 331 -13.73 15.40 -15.37
N ASN A 332 -12.87 16.38 -15.67
CA ASN A 332 -13.25 17.73 -16.07
C ASN A 332 -12.48 18.20 -17.32
N PRO A 333 -13.05 18.07 -18.54
CA PRO A 333 -12.45 18.58 -19.76
C PRO A 333 -12.92 20.02 -20.02
N ALA A 334 -12.42 21.00 -19.26
CA ALA A 334 -12.38 22.41 -19.69
C ALA A 334 -11.76 23.31 -18.61
N VAL A 335 -10.53 23.77 -18.85
CA VAL A 335 -10.27 25.20 -18.69
C VAL A 335 -9.46 25.62 -19.91
N SER A 336 -10.17 25.96 -20.97
CA SER A 336 -9.63 26.72 -22.11
C SER A 336 -8.90 27.95 -21.56
N THR A 337 -7.61 28.06 -21.85
CA THR A 337 -6.82 29.28 -21.64
C THR A 337 -7.42 30.42 -22.46
N PRO A 338 -7.93 31.51 -21.85
CA PRO A 338 -8.21 32.73 -22.59
C PRO A 338 -6.88 33.45 -22.83
N SER A 339 -6.66 33.92 -24.07
CA SER A 339 -5.58 34.86 -24.39
C SER A 339 -5.74 36.12 -23.54
N LEU A 340 -4.67 36.55 -22.88
CA LEU A 340 -4.60 37.79 -22.11
C LEU A 340 -4.90 39.00 -23.01
N GLY A 341 -6.15 39.49 -22.95
CA GLY A 341 -6.47 40.89 -23.23
C GLY A 341 -6.28 41.68 -21.95
N ALA A 342 -5.53 42.78 -22.03
CA ALA A 342 -5.22 43.65 -20.90
C ALA A 342 -6.50 44.17 -20.23
N ALA A 343 -6.61 44.00 -18.91
CA ALA A 343 -7.65 44.62 -18.10
C ALA A 343 -7.04 45.78 -17.29
N GLU A 344 -7.65 46.95 -17.41
CA GLU A 344 -7.33 48.18 -16.67
C GLU A 344 -7.65 48.05 -15.17
N PRO A 345 -6.99 48.84 -14.28
CA PRO A 345 -7.14 48.69 -12.84
C PRO A 345 -8.47 49.27 -12.34
N ALA A 346 -9.18 48.49 -11.51
CA ALA A 346 -10.38 48.93 -10.82
C ALA A 346 -10.04 49.78 -9.58
N THR A 347 -10.78 50.86 -9.39
CA THR A 347 -10.69 51.80 -8.27
C THR A 347 -11.34 51.25 -7.00
N ASP A 348 -10.68 51.55 -5.89
CA ASP A 348 -10.97 51.17 -4.51
C ASP A 348 -12.14 51.98 -3.91
N SER A 349 -13.13 51.29 -3.33
CA SER A 349 -13.98 51.79 -2.25
C SER A 349 -14.90 50.69 -1.73
N ASP A 350 -14.65 50.18 -0.51
CA ASP A 350 -15.65 50.20 0.58
C ASP A 350 -15.10 49.57 1.88
N GLU A 351 -15.30 50.30 2.98
CA GLU A 351 -14.92 49.94 4.36
C GLU A 351 -15.72 48.75 4.93
N PRO A 352 -15.18 47.98 5.91
CA PRO A 352 -15.87 46.82 6.47
C PRO A 352 -16.75 47.17 7.69
N GLU A 353 -17.99 46.69 7.68
CA GLU A 353 -18.95 46.80 8.78
C GLU A 353 -18.68 45.78 9.91
N ALA A 354 -18.81 46.23 11.15
CA ALA A 354 -18.36 45.53 12.37
C ALA A 354 -19.20 44.31 12.78
N LYS A 355 -18.53 43.25 13.25
CA LYS A 355 -19.12 42.01 13.80
C LYS A 355 -19.77 42.23 15.17
N ARG A 356 -21.00 41.75 15.36
CA ARG A 356 -21.64 41.54 16.68
C ARG A 356 -21.24 40.18 17.28
N PRO A 357 -21.08 40.07 18.62
CA PRO A 357 -20.72 38.81 19.28
C PRO A 357 -21.93 37.88 19.42
N ARG A 358 -21.71 36.56 19.29
CA ARG A 358 -22.69 35.52 19.63
C ARG A 358 -22.43 35.03 21.07
N ILE A 359 -23.52 34.90 21.82
CA ILE A 359 -23.63 34.22 23.12
C ILE A 359 -23.38 32.72 22.94
#